data_AF-A0A4S0HY19-F1
#
_entry.id   AF-A0A4S0HY19-F1
#
_cell.length_a   1.000
_cell.length_b   1.000
_cell.length_c   1.000
_cell.angle_alpha   90.00
_cell.angle_beta   90.00
_cell.angle_gamma   90.00
#
_symmetry.space_group_name_H-M   'P 1'
#
loop_
_entity.id
_entity.type
_entity.pdbx_description
1 polymer ?
#
loop_
_entity_poly.entity_id
_entity_poly.type
_entity_poly.pdbx_seq_one_letter_code
_entity_poly.pdbx_strand_id
1 'polypeptide(L)'
;ELARTFLQQTPPRLVAIGGLSGSGKTTIAEALAAHIGAPPGARIVESDRIRKAMHGVPAEARLPDKAYRPDVSDRVYNEMAWRAGLILSEGG
;
A
#
# COMPACT_ATOMS: atom_id res chain seq x y z
N GLU A 1 -16.38 -2.60 26.84
CA GLU A 1 -17.07 -2.88 25.55
C GLU A 1 -16.10 -2.81 24.37
N LEU A 2 -15.44 -1.67 24.14
CA LEU A 2 -14.43 -1.49 23.06
C LEU A 2 -13.34 -2.58 23.00
N ALA A 3 -12.76 -2.95 24.14
CA ALA A 3 -11.74 -4.00 24.20
C ALA A 3 -12.25 -5.36 23.67
N ARG A 4 -13.54 -5.67 23.88
CA ARG A 4 -14.14 -6.91 23.37
C ARG A 4 -14.33 -6.86 21.86
N THR A 5 -14.68 -5.70 21.31
CA THR A 5 -14.78 -5.48 19.86
C THR A 5 -13.43 -5.69 19.17
N PHE A 6 -12.32 -5.24 19.77
CA PHE A 6 -10.98 -5.38 19.16
C PHE A 6 -10.44 -6.82 19.18
N LEU A 7 -11.01 -7.70 20.01
CA LEU A 7 -10.66 -9.12 20.02
C LEU A 7 -11.40 -9.93 18.95
N GLN A 8 -12.37 -9.34 18.25
CA GLN A 8 -13.08 -10.03 17.18
C GLN A 8 -12.18 -10.17 15.96
N GLN A 9 -12.02 -11.40 15.49
CA GLN A 9 -11.27 -11.69 14.29
C GLN A 9 -11.99 -11.12 13.07
N THR A 10 -11.28 -10.29 12.31
CA THR A 10 -11.73 -9.77 11.02
C THR A 10 -10.88 -10.41 9.94
N PRO A 11 -11.45 -11.07 8.93
CA PRO A 11 -10.66 -11.70 7.87
C PRO A 11 -9.89 -10.62 7.08
N PRO A 12 -8.61 -10.86 6.74
CA PRO A 12 -7.81 -9.92 5.99
C PRO A 12 -8.41 -9.68 4.60
N ARG A 13 -8.29 -8.45 4.10
CA ARG A 13 -8.82 -8.01 2.81
C ARG A 13 -7.80 -7.18 2.06
N LEU A 14 -7.74 -7.36 0.75
CA LEU A 14 -6.96 -6.53 -0.16
C LEU A 14 -7.89 -5.60 -0.96
N VAL A 15 -7.57 -4.31 -0.95
CA VAL A 15 -8.24 -3.32 -1.81
C VAL A 15 -7.22 -2.76 -2.80
N ALA A 16 -7.41 -3.05 -4.08
CA ALA A 16 -6.55 -2.54 -5.14
C ALA A 16 -7.11 -1.22 -5.69
N ILE A 17 -6.30 -0.16 -5.71
CA ILE A 17 -6.67 1.16 -6.22
C ILE A 17 -5.80 1.50 -7.43
N GLY A 18 -6.41 1.46 -8.62
CA GLY A 18 -5.77 1.76 -9.90
C GLY A 18 -6.18 3.12 -10.48
N GLY A 19 -5.43 3.62 -11.47
CA GLY A 19 -5.73 4.89 -12.15
C GLY A 19 -4.49 5.70 -12.52
N LEU A 20 -4.65 6.68 -13.41
CA LEU A 20 -3.58 7.54 -13.92
C LEU A 20 -2.90 8.37 -12.82
N SER A 21 -1.67 8.84 -13.07
CA SER A 21 -1.01 9.77 -12.15
C SER A 21 -1.85 11.03 -11.95
N GLY A 22 -1.96 11.52 -10.72
CA GLY A 22 -2.79 12.69 -10.38
C GLY A 22 -4.30 12.43 -10.25
N SER A 23 -4.80 11.19 -10.41
CA SER A 23 -6.23 10.88 -10.34
C SER A 23 -6.82 10.78 -8.92
N GLY A 24 -6.10 11.18 -7.87
CA GLY A 24 -6.58 11.14 -6.48
C GLY A 24 -6.52 9.77 -5.76
N LYS A 25 -5.77 8.79 -6.29
CA LYS A 25 -5.64 7.45 -5.68
C LYS A 25 -5.16 7.47 -4.22
N THR A 26 -4.11 8.25 -3.95
CA THR A 26 -3.56 8.36 -2.59
C THR A 26 -4.58 8.99 -1.65
N THR A 27 -5.28 10.04 -2.10
CA THR A 27 -6.33 10.70 -1.33
C THR A 27 -7.44 9.74 -0.92
N ILE A 28 -7.94 8.92 -1.86
CA ILE A 28 -8.99 7.95 -1.52
C ILE A 28 -8.46 6.79 -0.67
N ALA A 29 -7.22 6.34 -0.89
CA ALA A 29 -6.59 5.30 -0.08
C ALA A 29 -6.45 5.74 1.38
N GLU A 30 -5.96 6.96 1.63
CA GLU A 30 -5.81 7.52 2.97
C GLU A 30 -7.16 7.73 3.65
N ALA A 31 -8.16 8.23 2.93
CA ALA A 31 -9.52 8.41 3.45
C ALA A 31 -10.20 7.06 3.82
N LEU A 32 -9.94 6.01 3.04
CA LEU A 32 -10.53 4.69 3.27
C LEU A 32 -9.78 3.88 4.32
N ALA A 33 -8.48 4.09 4.52
CA ALA A 33 -7.63 3.22 5.34
C ALA A 33 -8.17 3.03 6.77
N ALA A 34 -8.56 4.10 7.45
CA ALA A 34 -9.10 4.04 8.81
C ALA A 34 -10.44 3.29 8.94
N HIS A 35 -11.14 3.06 7.82
CA HIS A 35 -12.48 2.48 7.77
C HIS A 35 -12.50 1.00 7.35
N ILE A 36 -11.34 0.42 7.04
CA ILE A 36 -11.23 -0.94 6.51
C ILE A 36 -10.49 -1.83 7.51
N GLY A 37 -11.09 -2.97 7.85
CA GLY A 37 -10.48 -3.98 8.71
C GLY A 37 -10.60 -3.68 10.19
N ALA A 38 -9.84 -4.40 11.00
CA ALA A 38 -9.75 -4.13 12.43
C ALA A 38 -8.92 -2.85 12.69
N PRO A 39 -9.18 -2.11 13.79
CA PRO A 39 -8.37 -0.96 14.18
C PRO A 39 -6.86 -1.29 14.25
N PRO A 40 -5.98 -0.37 13.83
CA PRO A 40 -6.24 1.04 13.47
C PRO A 40 -6.74 1.24 12.03
N GLY A 41 -7.07 0.17 11.31
CA GLY A 41 -7.48 0.19 9.91
C GLY A 41 -6.43 -0.41 8.98
N ALA A 42 -6.67 -0.30 7.67
CA ALA A 42 -5.85 -0.90 6.63
C ALA A 42 -4.46 -0.27 6.52
N ARG A 43 -3.49 -1.10 6.13
CA ARG A 43 -2.15 -0.66 5.73
C ARG A 43 -2.15 -0.25 4.26
N ILE A 44 -1.45 0.83 3.92
CA ILE A 44 -1.30 1.30 2.55
C ILE A 44 0.05 0.83 2.01
N VAL A 45 0.03 0.11 0.89
CA VAL A 45 1.21 -0.26 0.13
C VAL A 45 1.11 0.43 -1.23
N GLU A 46 2.06 1.32 -1.56
CA GLU A 46 2.01 2.11 -2.78
C GLU A 46 3.28 2.00 -3.63
N SER A 47 3.09 1.92 -4.95
CA SER A 47 4.16 1.67 -5.91
C SER A 47 5.20 2.79 -5.95
N ASP A 48 4.82 4.06 -5.78
CA ASP A 48 5.77 5.18 -5.82
C ASP A 48 6.69 5.20 -4.59
N ARG A 49 6.18 4.93 -3.38
CA ARG A 49 7.04 4.77 -2.18
C ARG A 49 7.96 3.58 -2.30
N ILE A 50 7.47 2.44 -2.81
CA ILE A 50 8.31 1.26 -3.05
C ILE A 50 9.43 1.61 -4.04
N ARG A 51 9.08 2.26 -5.15
CA ARG A 51 10.04 2.70 -6.16
C ARG A 51 11.13 3.59 -5.56
N LYS A 52 10.76 4.58 -4.74
CA LYS A 52 11.69 5.48 -4.04
C LYS A 52 12.58 4.73 -3.04
N ALA A 53 12.00 3.83 -2.26
CA ALA A 53 12.75 2.99 -1.33
C ALA A 53 13.78 2.10 -2.06
N MET A 54 13.41 1.49 -3.19
CA MET A 54 14.34 0.71 -4.02
C MET A 54 15.48 1.53 -4.63
N HIS A 55 15.30 2.85 -4.76
CA HIS A 55 16.33 3.80 -5.19
C HIS A 55 17.08 4.45 -4.01
N GLY A 56 16.77 4.10 -2.77
CA GLY A 56 17.42 4.65 -1.58
C GLY A 56 17.14 6.14 -1.34
N VAL A 57 16.01 6.65 -1.82
CA VAL A 57 15.62 8.06 -1.67
C VAL A 57 14.37 8.21 -0.80
N PRO A 58 14.18 9.37 -0.11
CA PRO A 58 12.99 9.62 0.69
C PRO A 58 11.72 9.71 -0.17
N ALA A 59 10.56 9.58 0.47
CA ALA A 59 9.27 9.52 -0.22
C ALA A 59 8.91 10.82 -0.96
N GLU A 60 9.47 11.95 -0.56
CA GLU A 60 9.25 13.28 -1.14
C GLU A 60 10.20 13.55 -2.31
N ALA A 61 11.23 12.74 -2.50
CA ALA A 61 12.21 12.93 -3.57
C ALA A 61 11.57 12.70 -4.94
N ARG A 62 12.03 13.46 -5.94
CA ARG A 62 11.73 13.18 -7.34
C ARG A 62 12.72 12.16 -7.88
N LEU A 63 12.21 11.19 -8.64
CA LEU A 63 13.03 10.22 -9.35
C LEU A 63 13.15 10.62 -10.83
N PRO A 64 14.28 10.31 -11.48
CA PRO A 64 14.42 10.47 -12.92
C PRO A 64 13.57 9.45 -13.69
N ASP A 65 13.22 9.75 -14.94
CA ASP A 65 12.36 8.90 -15.79
C ASP A 65 12.83 7.46 -15.93
N LYS A 66 14.15 7.22 -15.86
CA LYS A 66 14.74 5.87 -15.85
C LYS A 66 14.18 4.97 -14.74
N ALA A 67 13.73 5.55 -13.63
CA ALA A 67 13.11 4.82 -12.53
C ALA A 67 11.71 4.30 -12.87
N TYR A 68 11.07 4.80 -13.94
CA TYR A 68 9.73 4.42 -14.37
C TYR A 68 9.72 3.50 -15.58
N ARG A 69 10.90 3.02 -16.02
CA ARG A 69 10.99 2.03 -17.11
C ARG A 69 10.22 0.74 -16.79
N PRO A 70 9.75 0.00 -17.81
CA PRO A 70 8.99 -1.23 -17.61
C PRO A 70 9.68 -2.24 -16.68
N ASP A 71 10.98 -2.48 -16.89
CA ASP A 71 11.77 -3.42 -16.09
C ASP A 71 11.86 -3.06 -14.61
N VAL A 72 11.90 -1.75 -14.29
CA VAL A 72 11.86 -1.26 -12.90
C VAL A 72 10.45 -1.38 -12.34
N SER A 73 9.42 -1.07 -13.14
CA SER A 73 8.03 -1.19 -12.72
C SER A 73 7.64 -2.63 -12.39
N ASP A 74 8.08 -3.61 -13.17
CA ASP A 74 7.83 -5.03 -12.88
C ASP A 74 8.40 -5.43 -11.51
N ARG A 75 9.62 -5.00 -11.20
CA ARG A 75 10.24 -5.25 -9.89
C ARG A 75 9.48 -4.57 -8.76
N VAL A 76 9.04 -3.32 -8.95
CA VAL A 76 8.22 -2.58 -7.98
C VAL A 76 6.88 -3.29 -7.74
N TYR A 77 6.21 -3.77 -8.78
CA TYR A 77 4.94 -4.48 -8.64
C TYR A 77 5.10 -5.86 -7.98
N ASN A 78 6.19 -6.57 -8.27
CA ASN A 78 6.52 -7.82 -7.58
C ASN A 78 6.77 -7.60 -6.08
N GLU A 79 7.52 -6.56 -5.72
CA GLU A 79 7.75 -6.16 -4.33
C GLU A 79 6.44 -5.75 -3.64
N MET A 80 5.58 -5.02 -4.33
CA MET A 80 4.25 -4.62 -3.83
C MET A 80 3.37 -5.84 -3.56
N ALA A 81 3.34 -6.80 -4.48
CA ALA A 81 2.57 -8.04 -4.33
C ALA A 81 3.12 -8.89 -3.18
N TRP A 82 4.44 -8.99 -3.04
CA TRP A 82 5.07 -9.71 -1.94
C TRP A 82 4.72 -9.10 -0.57
N ARG A 83 4.84 -7.77 -0.41
CA ARG A 83 4.46 -7.06 0.82
C ARG A 83 2.98 -7.23 1.16
N ALA A 84 2.11 -7.10 0.15
CA ALA A 84 0.68 -7.32 0.35
C ALA A 84 0.39 -8.76 0.81
N GLY A 85 1.05 -9.75 0.20
CA GLY A 85 0.92 -11.15 0.60
C GLY A 85 1.35 -11.40 2.04
N LEU A 86 2.48 -10.82 2.46
CA LEU A 86 2.97 -10.92 3.84
C LEU A 86 1.95 -10.33 4.83
N ILE A 87 1.50 -9.11 4.60
CA ILE A 87 0.50 -8.43 5.44
C ILE A 87 -0.78 -9.26 5.56
N LEU A 88 -1.30 -9.76 4.43
CA LEU A 88 -2.51 -10.58 4.42
C LEU A 88 -2.33 -11.89 5.20
N SER A 89 -1.16 -12.52 5.10
CA SER A 89 -0.86 -13.76 5.83
C SER A 89 -0.76 -13.57 7.35
N GLU A 90 -0.45 -12.36 7.79
CA GLU A 90 -0.35 -11.97 9.20
C GLU A 90 -1.66 -11.41 9.77
N GLY A 91 -2.75 -11.40 8.98
CA GLY A 91 -4.08 -10.98 9.42
C GLY A 91 -4.51 -9.57 8.99
N GLY A 92 -3.70 -8.88 8.18
CA GLY A 92 -4.01 -7.55 7.62
C GLY A 92 -3.36 -6.38 8.35
#